data_AF-A0A431KSC4-F1
#
_entry.id   AF-A0A431KSC4-F1
#
_cell.length_a   1.000
_cell.length_b   1.000
_cell.length_c   1.000
_cell.angle_alpha   90.00
_cell.angle_beta   90.00
_cell.angle_gamma   90.00
#
_symmetry.space_group_name_H-M   'P 1'
#
loop_
_entity.id
_entity.type
_entity.pdbx_description
1 polymer ?
#
loop_
_entity_poly.entity_id
_entity_poly.type
_entity_poly.pdbx_seq_one_letter_code
_entity_poly.pdbx_strand_id
1 'polypeptide(L)'
;MEQEELRVNFRWGKSQLDLLKHVAQTMGISYQTYIKQALFKQCLNDLVNAPLTFEHVKAPLSFDQLSKPERERVVSQLLERGQVLYSIGKFELAVAVYSQCLKVDPHCRNAYYQRAKAYRHLNNHKEGLKDCNALIESFPDFGGGYHVRAHHYEAMGKYDKAFADYKRTAEFDSRWAYLALIQSASLHLHLGNTAQALANANEAITLDASDPDGYCFRANLYEKLGDQTSADADKAAALKLCSTSTS
;
A
#
# COMPACT_ATOMS: atom_id res chain seq x y z
N MET A 1 5.31 -31.44 10.05
CA MET A 1 4.65 -31.27 11.36
C MET A 1 5.67 -31.16 12.48
N GLU A 2 6.55 -32.15 12.68
CA GLU A 2 7.46 -32.17 13.84
C GLU A 2 8.41 -30.97 13.93
N GLN A 3 8.94 -30.44 12.82
CA GLN A 3 9.85 -29.28 12.88
C GLN A 3 9.14 -27.95 13.25
N GLU A 4 7.87 -27.78 12.87
CA GLU A 4 7.06 -26.62 13.28
C GLU A 4 6.66 -26.75 14.75
N GLU A 5 6.25 -27.93 15.20
CA GLU A 5 5.92 -28.19 16.61
C GLU A 5 7.13 -28.03 17.53
N LEU A 6 8.32 -28.48 17.12
CA LEU A 6 9.56 -28.26 17.88
C LEU A 6 9.92 -26.77 17.98
N ARG A 7 9.74 -25.98 16.91
CA ARG A 7 9.96 -24.52 16.94
C ARG A 7 8.95 -23.79 17.81
N VAL A 8 7.69 -24.24 17.83
CA VAL A 8 6.62 -23.70 18.67
C VAL A 8 6.83 -24.06 20.14
N ASN A 9 7.21 -25.32 20.44
CA ASN A 9 7.55 -25.79 21.78
C ASN A 9 8.78 -25.10 22.38
N PHE A 10 9.77 -24.76 21.56
CA PHE A 10 10.95 -24.00 22.01
C PHE A 10 10.57 -22.57 22.42
N ARG A 11 9.57 -21.99 21.77
CA ARG A 11 9.18 -20.59 21.97
C ARG A 11 8.17 -20.42 23.11
N TRP A 12 7.27 -21.39 23.32
CA TRP A 12 6.17 -21.31 24.27
C TRP A 12 6.20 -22.49 25.25
N GLY A 13 5.99 -22.23 26.54
CA GLY A 13 5.97 -23.28 27.57
C GLY A 13 4.76 -24.22 27.44
N LYS A 14 4.88 -25.45 27.96
CA LYS A 14 3.83 -26.49 27.92
C LYS A 14 2.44 -26.00 28.33
N SER A 15 2.37 -25.14 29.35
CA SER A 15 1.11 -24.55 29.85
C SER A 15 0.44 -23.58 28.88
N GLN A 16 1.20 -22.83 28.07
CA GLN A 16 0.66 -21.91 27.08
C GLN A 16 0.10 -22.65 25.86
N LEU A 17 0.69 -23.79 25.51
CA LEU A 17 0.25 -24.63 24.40
C LEU A 17 -1.07 -25.34 24.72
N ASP A 18 -1.24 -25.81 25.95
CA ASP A 18 -2.50 -26.42 26.39
C ASP A 18 -3.64 -25.40 26.40
N LEU A 19 -3.36 -24.14 26.77
CA LEU A 19 -4.33 -23.05 26.66
C LEU A 19 -4.72 -22.77 25.20
N LEU A 20 -3.77 -22.74 24.27
CA LEU A 20 -4.08 -22.55 22.85
C LEU A 20 -4.91 -23.68 22.26
N LYS A 21 -4.62 -24.94 22.63
CA LYS A 21 -5.39 -26.11 22.18
C LYS A 21 -6.84 -25.99 22.61
N HIS A 22 -7.05 -25.58 23.87
CA HIS A 22 -8.39 -25.39 24.43
C HIS A 22 -9.14 -24.23 23.75
N VAL A 23 -8.46 -23.11 23.46
CA VAL A 23 -9.07 -21.98 22.74
C VAL A 23 -9.40 -22.34 21.28
N ALA A 24 -8.53 -23.08 20.59
CA ALA A 24 -8.82 -23.57 19.24
C ALA A 24 -10.06 -24.49 19.21
N GLN A 25 -10.19 -25.37 20.21
CA GLN A 25 -11.35 -26.26 20.38
C GLN A 25 -12.64 -25.49 20.64
N THR A 26 -12.61 -24.47 21.52
CA THR A 26 -13.79 -23.63 21.82
C THR A 26 -14.20 -22.76 20.62
N MET A 27 -13.26 -22.39 19.76
CA MET A 27 -13.51 -21.63 18.53
C MET A 27 -13.85 -22.50 17.31
N GLY A 28 -13.84 -23.83 17.43
CA GLY A 28 -14.18 -24.75 16.34
C GLY A 28 -13.21 -24.73 15.15
N ILE A 29 -11.97 -24.27 15.36
CA ILE A 29 -10.92 -24.17 14.34
C ILE A 29 -9.79 -25.15 14.61
N SER A 30 -9.13 -25.62 13.55
CA SER A 30 -8.03 -26.57 13.73
C SER A 30 -6.86 -25.90 14.46
N TYR A 31 -6.26 -26.64 15.40
CA TYR A 31 -5.13 -26.17 16.22
C TYR A 31 -3.97 -25.61 15.38
N GLN A 32 -3.69 -26.21 14.22
CA GLN A 32 -2.66 -25.72 13.30
C GLN A 32 -3.00 -24.35 12.68
N THR A 33 -4.27 -24.11 12.34
CA THR A 33 -4.72 -22.82 11.80
C THR A 33 -4.68 -21.75 12.89
N TYR A 34 -5.12 -22.11 14.09
CA TYR A 34 -5.07 -21.21 15.24
C TYR A 34 -3.64 -20.86 15.63
N ILE A 35 -2.70 -21.81 15.63
CA ILE A 35 -1.28 -21.54 15.84
C ILE A 35 -0.72 -20.63 14.76
N LYS A 36 -1.03 -20.86 13.48
CA LYS A 36 -0.57 -19.98 12.41
C LYS A 36 -1.09 -18.55 12.58
N GLN A 37 -2.34 -18.38 12.99
CA GLN A 37 -2.93 -17.07 13.28
C GLN A 37 -2.36 -16.44 14.56
N ALA A 38 -2.14 -17.22 15.62
CA ALA A 38 -1.59 -16.76 16.89
C ALA A 38 -0.11 -16.41 16.76
N LEU A 39 0.68 -17.21 16.03
CA LEU A 39 2.06 -16.90 15.66
C LEU A 39 2.12 -15.73 14.69
N PHE A 40 1.20 -15.59 13.74
CA PHE A 40 1.13 -14.40 12.90
C PHE A 40 0.81 -13.16 13.74
N LYS A 41 -0.18 -13.24 14.62
CA LYS A 41 -0.58 -12.14 15.52
C LYS A 41 0.53 -11.81 16.52
N GLN A 42 1.26 -12.80 17.03
CA GLN A 42 2.39 -12.59 17.93
C GLN A 42 3.64 -12.14 17.19
N CYS A 43 3.95 -12.65 15.99
CA CYS A 43 5.00 -12.11 15.13
C CYS A 43 4.69 -10.69 14.70
N LEU A 44 3.41 -10.35 14.46
CA LEU A 44 2.97 -8.97 14.26
C LEU A 44 3.14 -8.16 15.54
N ASN A 45 2.80 -8.71 16.71
CA ASN A 45 2.95 -8.02 17.99
C ASN A 45 4.44 -7.80 18.34
N ASP A 46 5.30 -8.77 18.04
CA ASP A 46 6.75 -8.72 18.18
C ASP A 46 7.32 -7.74 17.14
N LEU A 47 6.83 -7.72 15.90
CA LEU A 47 7.25 -6.75 14.87
C LEU A 47 6.78 -5.32 15.19
N VAL A 48 5.60 -5.17 15.78
CA VAL A 48 5.01 -3.87 16.18
C VAL A 48 5.73 -3.34 17.43
N ASN A 49 5.97 -4.18 18.43
CA ASN A 49 6.49 -3.80 19.75
C ASN A 49 7.99 -4.10 19.95
N ALA A 50 8.67 -4.77 19.01
CA ALA A 50 10.12 -4.95 19.08
C ALA A 50 10.72 -3.56 19.21
N PRO A 51 11.54 -3.32 20.25
CA PRO A 51 12.17 -2.04 20.42
C PRO A 51 12.88 -1.70 19.11
N LEU A 52 12.73 -0.45 18.68
CA LEU A 52 13.31 0.04 17.43
C LEU A 52 14.86 0.03 17.45
N THR A 53 15.43 -0.42 18.57
CA THR A 53 16.85 -0.73 18.75
C THR A 53 17.12 -2.13 18.21
N PHE A 54 17.87 -2.21 17.12
CA PHE A 54 18.49 -3.48 16.74
C PHE A 54 19.31 -3.98 17.94
N GLU A 55 19.22 -5.27 18.29
CA GLU A 55 20.00 -5.84 19.39
C GLU A 55 21.53 -5.67 19.20
N HIS A 56 21.97 -5.29 18.00
CA HIS A 56 23.36 -4.92 17.68
C HIS A 56 23.64 -3.41 17.54
N VAL A 57 22.63 -2.54 17.66
CA VAL A 57 22.76 -1.09 17.46
C VAL A 57 22.37 -0.37 18.75
N LYS A 58 23.36 -0.17 19.62
CA LYS A 58 23.24 0.46 20.95
C LYS A 58 23.05 2.00 20.94
N ALA A 59 22.91 2.63 19.77
CA ALA A 59 22.69 4.08 19.64
C ALA A 59 21.99 4.37 18.31
N PRO A 60 21.25 5.50 18.12
CA PRO A 60 20.83 5.91 16.79
C PRO A 60 22.08 6.15 15.93
N LEU A 61 22.45 5.18 15.10
CA LEU A 61 23.59 5.31 14.19
C LEU A 61 23.28 6.42 13.18
N SER A 62 24.19 7.38 13.05
CA SER A 62 24.13 8.35 11.95
C SER A 62 24.47 7.64 10.64
N PHE A 63 23.99 8.18 9.51
CA PHE A 63 24.32 7.73 8.15
C PHE A 63 25.81 7.37 7.96
N ASP A 64 26.70 8.14 8.60
CA ASP A 64 28.15 8.05 8.47
C ASP A 64 28.81 6.88 9.24
N GLN A 65 28.09 6.26 10.18
CA GLN A 65 28.66 5.24 11.08
C GLN A 65 28.47 3.80 10.58
N LEU A 66 27.74 3.62 9.50
CA LEU A 66 27.42 2.30 8.94
C LEU A 66 28.20 2.07 7.63
N SER A 67 28.65 0.84 7.39
CA SER A 67 29.11 0.46 6.06
C SER A 67 27.92 0.47 5.08
N LYS A 68 28.21 0.61 3.77
CA LYS A 68 27.15 0.60 2.75
C LYS A 68 26.25 -0.65 2.81
N PRO A 69 26.77 -1.89 2.93
CA PRO A 69 25.92 -3.08 3.04
C PRO A 69 25.06 -3.11 4.31
N GLU A 70 25.57 -2.59 5.44
CA GLU A 70 24.79 -2.51 6.67
C GLU A 70 23.65 -1.50 6.56
N ARG A 71 23.89 -0.33 5.94
CA ARG A 71 22.83 0.64 5.66
C ARG A 71 21.73 0.04 4.81
N GLU A 72 22.09 -0.62 3.71
CA GLU A 72 21.13 -1.24 2.79
C GLU A 72 20.29 -2.31 3.50
N ARG A 73 20.91 -3.15 4.33
CA ARG A 73 20.20 -4.16 5.12
C ARG A 73 19.24 -3.52 6.13
N VAL A 74 19.67 -2.52 6.87
CA VAL A 74 18.86 -1.79 7.86
C VAL A 74 17.68 -1.10 7.17
N VAL A 75 17.93 -0.41 6.05
CA VAL A 75 16.90 0.26 5.25
C VAL A 75 15.86 -0.74 4.75
N SER A 76 16.26 -1.89 4.20
CA SER A 76 15.33 -2.92 3.72
C SER A 76 14.41 -3.41 4.85
N GLN A 77 14.97 -3.72 6.02
CA GLN A 77 14.20 -4.19 7.17
C GLN A 77 13.22 -3.14 7.70
N LEU A 78 13.62 -1.87 7.74
CA LEU A 78 12.74 -0.77 8.12
C LEU A 78 11.61 -0.57 7.10
N LEU A 79 11.90 -0.67 5.80
CA LEU A 79 10.88 -0.58 4.76
C LEU A 79 9.85 -1.69 4.87
N GLU A 80 10.28 -2.94 5.05
CA GLU A 80 9.41 -4.10 5.25
C GLU A 80 8.54 -3.95 6.49
N ARG A 81 9.14 -3.57 7.63
CA ARG A 81 8.40 -3.31 8.89
C ARG A 81 7.37 -2.20 8.70
N GLY A 82 7.76 -1.09 8.07
CA GLY A 82 6.86 0.02 7.78
C GLY A 82 5.70 -0.40 6.88
N GLN A 83 5.95 -1.25 5.87
CA GLN A 83 4.92 -1.75 4.97
C GLN A 83 3.93 -2.66 5.69
N VAL A 84 4.40 -3.54 6.57
CA VAL A 84 3.51 -4.37 7.39
C VAL A 84 2.65 -3.49 8.29
N LEU A 85 3.24 -2.51 8.99
CA LEU A 85 2.51 -1.56 9.82
C LEU A 85 1.45 -0.78 9.03
N TYR A 86 1.79 -0.33 7.82
CA TYR A 86 0.87 0.33 6.91
C TYR A 86 -0.31 -0.59 6.53
N SER A 87 -0.03 -1.85 6.17
CA SER A 87 -1.07 -2.81 5.75
C SER A 87 -2.07 -3.16 6.85
N ILE A 88 -1.65 -3.11 8.12
CA ILE A 88 -2.53 -3.34 9.29
C ILE A 88 -3.13 -2.05 9.84
N GLY A 89 -2.99 -0.92 9.13
CA GLY A 89 -3.59 0.37 9.47
C GLY A 89 -2.91 1.13 10.61
N LYS A 90 -1.71 0.73 11.05
CA LYS A 90 -0.93 1.42 12.09
C LYS A 90 -0.08 2.53 11.47
N PHE A 91 -0.75 3.54 10.92
CA PHE A 91 -0.12 4.56 10.09
C PHE A 91 0.87 5.46 10.85
N GLU A 92 0.60 5.81 12.11
CA GLU A 92 1.52 6.59 12.94
C GLU A 92 2.84 5.85 13.18
N LEU A 93 2.76 4.55 13.45
CA LEU A 93 3.93 3.70 13.62
C LEU A 93 4.67 3.51 12.29
N ALA A 94 3.95 3.34 11.17
CA ALA A 94 4.55 3.27 9.84
C ALA A 94 5.33 4.56 9.53
N VAL A 95 4.75 5.74 9.81
CA VAL A 95 5.43 7.04 9.66
C VAL A 95 6.69 7.10 10.51
N ALA A 96 6.66 6.65 11.77
CA ALA A 96 7.83 6.64 12.64
C ALA A 96 8.94 5.75 12.08
N VAL A 97 8.61 4.55 11.59
CA VAL A 97 9.57 3.62 10.99
C VAL A 97 10.16 4.16 9.68
N TYR A 98 9.35 4.72 8.78
CA TYR A 98 9.86 5.35 7.57
C TYR A 98 10.72 6.58 7.87
N SER A 99 10.42 7.31 8.95
CA SER A 99 11.27 8.42 9.41
C SER A 99 12.63 7.94 9.92
N GLN A 100 12.71 6.76 10.53
CA GLN A 100 13.99 6.15 10.87
C GLN A 100 14.75 5.70 9.62
N CYS A 101 14.04 5.13 8.64
CA CYS A 101 14.62 4.77 7.35
C CYS A 101 15.32 5.98 6.71
N LEU A 102 14.66 7.14 6.72
CA LEU A 102 15.23 8.39 6.20
C LEU A 102 16.34 9.02 7.05
N LYS A 103 16.49 8.63 8.33
CA LYS A 103 17.67 8.97 9.13
C LYS A 103 18.89 8.12 8.75
N VAL A 104 18.65 6.86 8.37
CA VAL A 104 19.71 5.91 7.97
C VAL A 104 20.11 6.11 6.51
N ASP A 105 19.16 6.47 5.64
CA ASP A 105 19.38 6.83 4.24
C ASP A 105 18.43 7.99 3.85
N PRO A 106 18.93 9.24 3.88
CA PRO A 106 18.17 10.42 3.47
C PRO A 106 17.72 10.42 2.01
N HIS A 107 18.25 9.53 1.17
CA HIS A 107 17.89 9.44 -0.26
C HIS A 107 16.98 8.24 -0.56
N CYS A 108 16.43 7.58 0.47
CA CYS A 108 15.55 6.43 0.27
C CYS A 108 14.21 6.84 -0.36
N ARG A 109 14.12 6.72 -1.70
CA ARG A 109 12.92 6.99 -2.51
C ARG A 109 11.65 6.31 -1.95
N ASN A 110 11.76 5.03 -1.60
CA ASN A 110 10.64 4.23 -1.13
C ASN A 110 10.13 4.71 0.24
N ALA A 111 11.02 5.19 1.12
CA ALA A 111 10.63 5.70 2.43
C ALA A 111 9.84 6.99 2.31
N TYR A 112 10.27 7.95 1.46
CA TYR A 112 9.48 9.14 1.17
C TYR A 112 8.11 8.80 0.59
N TYR A 113 8.07 7.93 -0.43
CA TYR A 113 6.82 7.53 -1.09
C TYR A 113 5.82 6.90 -0.11
N GLN A 114 6.26 5.93 0.70
CA GLN A 114 5.36 5.24 1.62
C GLN A 114 4.99 6.09 2.83
N ARG A 115 5.90 6.96 3.31
CA ARG A 115 5.60 7.90 4.40
C ARG A 115 4.58 8.96 3.97
N ALA A 116 4.69 9.49 2.75
CA ALA A 116 3.67 10.39 2.18
C ALA A 116 2.29 9.72 2.14
N LYS A 117 2.21 8.48 1.63
CA LYS A 117 0.96 7.70 1.65
C LYS A 117 0.42 7.50 3.06
N ALA A 118 1.27 7.20 4.04
CA ALA A 118 0.85 7.04 5.42
C ALA A 118 0.31 8.36 6.00
N TYR A 119 0.95 9.49 5.71
CA TYR A 119 0.46 10.81 6.10
C TYR A 119 -0.92 11.14 5.51
N ARG A 120 -1.21 10.68 4.29
CA ARG A 120 -2.55 10.82 3.70
C ARG A 120 -3.62 10.12 4.53
N HIS A 121 -3.36 8.89 4.98
CA HIS A 121 -4.28 8.15 5.85
C HIS A 121 -4.48 8.82 7.23
N LEU A 122 -3.49 9.59 7.68
CA LEU A 122 -3.54 10.38 8.91
C LEU A 122 -4.15 11.78 8.70
N ASN A 123 -4.63 12.11 7.50
CA ASN A 123 -5.05 13.46 7.10
C ASN A 123 -3.98 14.55 7.33
N ASN A 124 -2.70 14.16 7.46
CA ASN A 124 -1.58 15.09 7.61
C ASN A 124 -1.02 15.48 6.24
N HIS A 125 -1.84 16.16 5.45
CA HIS A 125 -1.48 16.48 4.06
C HIS A 125 -0.28 17.42 3.95
N LYS A 126 -0.04 18.29 4.95
CA LYS A 126 1.10 19.21 4.94
C LYS A 126 2.44 18.48 4.94
N GLU A 127 2.62 17.50 5.82
CA GLU A 127 3.87 16.73 5.88
C GLU A 127 3.98 15.75 4.70
N GLY A 128 2.86 15.14 4.26
CA GLY A 128 2.85 14.31 3.05
C GLY A 128 3.26 15.08 1.79
N LEU A 129 2.79 16.31 1.62
CA LEU A 129 3.19 17.16 0.49
C LEU A 129 4.69 17.53 0.52
N LYS A 130 5.30 17.69 1.70
CA LYS A 130 6.75 17.89 1.81
C LYS A 130 7.51 16.67 1.31
N ASP A 131 7.10 15.47 1.73
CA ASP A 131 7.71 14.22 1.28
C ASP A 131 7.53 14.02 -0.23
N CYS A 132 6.35 14.34 -0.78
CA CYS A 132 6.11 14.32 -2.22
C CYS A 132 7.01 15.29 -2.98
N ASN A 133 7.19 16.52 -2.48
CA ASN A 133 8.05 17.50 -3.13
C ASN A 133 9.52 17.08 -3.09
N ALA A 134 10.02 16.61 -1.93
CA ALA A 134 11.39 16.08 -1.83
C ALA A 134 11.62 14.88 -2.76
N LEU A 135 10.61 13.99 -2.88
CA LEU A 135 10.63 12.85 -3.79
C LEU A 135 10.69 13.28 -5.25
N ILE A 136 9.90 14.27 -5.65
CA ILE A 136 9.89 14.80 -7.04
C ILE A 136 11.17 15.56 -7.36
N GLU A 137 11.70 16.34 -6.41
CA GLU A 137 12.97 17.06 -6.56
C GLU A 137 14.15 16.10 -6.75
N SER A 138 14.17 15.01 -5.98
CA SER A 138 15.27 14.02 -6.03
C SER A 138 15.10 12.98 -7.14
N PHE A 139 13.86 12.65 -7.49
CA PHE A 139 13.50 11.60 -8.46
C PHE A 139 12.41 12.11 -9.41
N PRO A 140 12.72 13.07 -10.29
CA PRO A 140 11.73 13.70 -11.18
C PRO A 140 11.10 12.71 -12.17
N ASP A 141 11.78 11.59 -12.45
CA ASP A 141 11.30 10.55 -13.37
C ASP A 141 10.48 9.45 -12.67
N PHE A 142 10.18 9.62 -11.38
CA PHE A 142 9.37 8.68 -10.62
C PHE A 142 7.91 9.15 -10.52
N GLY A 143 7.04 8.59 -11.38
CA GLY A 143 5.60 8.89 -11.42
C GLY A 143 4.88 8.78 -10.07
N GLY A 144 5.36 7.92 -9.17
CA GLY A 144 4.78 7.75 -7.84
C GLY A 144 4.81 9.02 -6.98
N GLY A 145 5.77 9.93 -7.19
CA GLY A 145 5.82 11.21 -6.48
C GLY A 145 4.63 12.10 -6.84
N TYR A 146 4.38 12.27 -8.13
CA TYR A 146 3.24 13.05 -8.64
C TYR A 146 1.92 12.39 -8.26
N HIS A 147 1.80 11.08 -8.41
CA HIS A 147 0.59 10.33 -8.05
C HIS A 147 0.18 10.56 -6.59
N VAL A 148 1.10 10.37 -5.63
CA VAL A 148 0.75 10.55 -4.21
C VAL A 148 0.47 12.02 -3.88
N ARG A 149 1.15 12.95 -4.55
CA ARG A 149 0.88 14.39 -4.40
C ARG A 149 -0.51 14.77 -4.89
N ALA A 150 -0.95 14.20 -6.02
CA ALA A 150 -2.31 14.36 -6.53
C ALA A 150 -3.35 13.93 -5.48
N HIS A 151 -3.18 12.77 -4.86
CA HIS A 151 -4.04 12.29 -3.78
C HIS A 151 -4.10 13.25 -2.57
N HIS A 152 -2.98 13.88 -2.20
CA HIS A 152 -2.99 14.90 -1.15
C HIS A 152 -3.75 16.15 -1.58
N TYR A 153 -3.59 16.61 -2.83
CA TYR A 153 -4.34 17.76 -3.35
C TYR A 153 -5.83 17.47 -3.44
N GLU A 154 -6.21 16.28 -3.88
CA GLU A 154 -7.59 15.82 -3.94
C GLU A 154 -8.26 15.86 -2.56
N ALA A 155 -7.61 15.27 -1.55
CA ALA A 155 -8.13 15.29 -0.17
C ALA A 155 -8.22 16.70 0.43
N MET A 156 -7.45 17.66 -0.09
CA MET A 156 -7.52 19.07 0.27
C MET A 156 -8.50 19.89 -0.59
N GLY A 157 -9.24 19.27 -1.52
CA GLY A 157 -10.15 19.95 -2.44
C GLY A 157 -9.45 20.78 -3.53
N LYS A 158 -8.14 20.60 -3.73
CA LYS A 158 -7.33 21.32 -4.73
C LYS A 158 -7.33 20.56 -6.05
N TYR A 159 -8.50 20.38 -6.64
CA TYR A 159 -8.73 19.47 -7.77
C TYR A 159 -7.90 19.82 -9.01
N ASP A 160 -7.75 21.11 -9.36
CA ASP A 160 -6.92 21.52 -10.51
C ASP A 160 -5.47 21.03 -10.38
N LYS A 161 -4.92 21.07 -9.16
CA LYS A 161 -3.56 20.58 -8.89
C LYS A 161 -3.49 19.06 -8.91
N ALA A 162 -4.53 18.39 -8.42
CA ALA A 162 -4.63 16.93 -8.49
C ALA A 162 -4.66 16.46 -9.95
N PHE A 163 -5.48 17.07 -10.81
CA PHE A 163 -5.52 16.75 -12.23
C PHE A 163 -4.20 17.01 -12.95
N ALA A 164 -3.51 18.12 -12.63
CA ALA A 164 -2.19 18.39 -13.19
C ALA A 164 -1.16 17.31 -12.82
N ASP A 165 -1.15 16.86 -11.56
CA ASP A 165 -0.26 15.79 -11.10
C ASP A 165 -0.66 14.40 -11.63
N TYR A 166 -1.96 14.10 -11.80
CA TYR A 166 -2.41 12.89 -12.48
C TYR A 166 -1.98 12.88 -13.95
N LYS A 167 -2.15 14.00 -14.67
CA LYS A 167 -1.65 14.14 -16.04
C LYS A 167 -0.15 13.88 -16.12
N ARG A 168 0.64 14.48 -15.23
CA ARG A 168 2.08 14.25 -15.16
C ARG A 168 2.42 12.79 -14.84
N THR A 169 1.66 12.15 -13.95
CA THR A 169 1.81 10.73 -13.64
C THR A 169 1.63 9.86 -14.90
N ALA A 170 0.68 10.22 -15.78
CA ALA A 170 0.41 9.46 -16.99
C ALA A 170 1.51 9.53 -18.07
N GLU A 171 2.47 10.43 -17.93
CA GLU A 171 3.56 10.60 -18.91
C GLU A 171 4.72 9.60 -18.71
N PHE A 172 4.73 8.79 -17.64
CA PHE A 172 5.90 7.97 -17.27
C PHE A 172 5.92 6.57 -17.87
N ASP A 173 4.99 5.68 -17.49
CA ASP A 173 4.88 4.33 -18.05
C ASP A 173 3.41 3.90 -18.14
N SER A 174 3.11 2.84 -18.88
CA SER A 174 1.73 2.39 -19.10
C SER A 174 0.99 2.05 -17.81
N ARG A 175 1.68 1.58 -16.77
CA ARG A 175 1.05 1.28 -15.46
C ARG A 175 0.72 2.57 -14.73
N TRP A 176 1.61 3.56 -14.75
CA TRP A 176 1.34 4.88 -14.19
C TRP A 176 0.25 5.62 -14.94
N ALA A 177 0.23 5.54 -16.27
CA ALA A 177 -0.83 6.06 -17.13
C ALA A 177 -2.18 5.44 -16.79
N TYR A 178 -2.24 4.11 -16.71
CA TYR A 178 -3.45 3.41 -16.30
C TYR A 178 -3.95 3.89 -14.93
N LEU A 179 -3.08 3.88 -13.90
CA LEU A 179 -3.44 4.32 -12.56
C LEU A 179 -3.90 5.78 -12.53
N ALA A 180 -3.21 6.68 -13.22
CA ALA A 180 -3.55 8.09 -13.27
C ALA A 180 -4.90 8.35 -13.95
N LEU A 181 -5.20 7.63 -15.04
CA LEU A 181 -6.47 7.74 -15.75
C LEU A 181 -7.63 7.26 -14.87
N ILE A 182 -7.51 6.12 -14.20
CA ILE A 182 -8.54 5.60 -13.29
C ILE A 182 -8.78 6.58 -12.13
N GLN A 183 -7.73 7.11 -11.51
CA GLN A 183 -7.88 8.07 -10.40
C GLN A 183 -8.47 9.40 -10.87
N SER A 184 -8.03 9.91 -12.02
CA SER A 184 -8.60 11.11 -12.64
C SER A 184 -10.06 10.91 -13.03
N ALA A 185 -10.43 9.73 -13.53
CA ALA A 185 -11.81 9.39 -13.86
C ALA A 185 -12.70 9.36 -12.62
N SER A 186 -12.20 8.75 -11.53
CA SER A 186 -12.88 8.72 -10.22
C SER A 186 -13.11 10.13 -9.69
N LEU A 187 -12.09 11.00 -9.80
CA LEU A 187 -12.21 12.40 -9.38
C LEU A 187 -13.19 13.18 -10.26
N HIS A 188 -13.17 13.01 -11.58
CA HIS A 188 -14.16 13.63 -12.47
C HIS A 188 -15.58 13.20 -12.12
N LEU A 189 -15.79 11.91 -11.84
CA LEU A 189 -17.08 11.39 -11.41
C LEU A 189 -17.54 12.02 -10.08
N HIS A 190 -16.65 12.15 -9.11
CA HIS A 190 -16.95 12.80 -7.83
C HIS A 190 -17.41 14.26 -8.02
N LEU A 191 -16.84 14.94 -9.02
CA LEU A 191 -17.19 16.31 -9.38
C LEU A 191 -18.38 16.43 -10.34
N GLY A 192 -19.01 15.32 -10.74
CA GLY A 192 -20.13 15.30 -11.70
C GLY A 192 -19.72 15.49 -13.17
N ASN A 193 -18.42 15.48 -13.47
CA ASN A 193 -17.87 15.61 -14.82
C ASN A 193 -17.89 14.26 -15.55
N THR A 194 -19.08 13.72 -15.78
CA THR A 194 -19.21 12.31 -16.20
C THR A 194 -18.67 12.02 -17.60
N ALA A 195 -18.70 13.00 -18.50
CA ALA A 195 -18.11 12.85 -19.84
C ALA A 195 -16.59 12.62 -19.78
N GLN A 196 -15.88 13.40 -18.97
CA GLN A 196 -14.44 13.25 -18.76
C GLN A 196 -14.13 11.96 -17.99
N ALA A 197 -14.97 11.58 -17.01
CA ALA A 197 -14.81 10.32 -16.30
C ALA A 197 -14.88 9.11 -17.26
N LEU A 198 -15.87 9.09 -18.16
CA LEU A 198 -16.01 8.07 -19.21
C LEU A 198 -14.83 8.08 -20.18
N ALA A 199 -14.39 9.26 -20.63
CA ALA A 199 -13.25 9.38 -21.54
C ALA A 199 -11.98 8.76 -20.94
N ASN A 200 -11.66 9.10 -19.70
CA ASN A 200 -10.50 8.56 -19.00
C ASN A 200 -10.63 7.05 -18.73
N ALA A 201 -11.83 6.56 -18.38
CA ALA A 201 -12.06 5.14 -18.18
C ALA A 201 -11.88 4.34 -19.49
N ASN A 202 -12.36 4.87 -20.61
CA ASN A 202 -12.14 4.30 -21.93
C ASN A 202 -10.64 4.24 -22.26
N GLU A 203 -9.92 5.35 -22.06
CA GLU A 203 -8.48 5.40 -22.30
C GLU A 203 -7.72 4.40 -21.42
N ALA A 204 -8.07 4.27 -20.14
CA ALA A 204 -7.47 3.29 -19.24
C ALA A 204 -7.64 1.84 -19.76
N ILE A 205 -8.85 1.48 -20.23
CA ILE A 205 -9.11 0.16 -20.82
C ILE A 205 -8.33 -0.04 -22.13
N THR A 206 -8.07 1.01 -22.91
CA THR A 206 -7.21 0.88 -24.10
C THR A 206 -5.74 0.62 -23.74
N LEU A 207 -5.27 1.10 -22.59
CA LEU A 207 -3.90 0.85 -22.12
C LEU A 207 -3.72 -0.57 -21.60
N ASP A 208 -4.71 -1.08 -20.86
CA ASP A 208 -4.72 -2.47 -20.39
C ASP A 208 -6.13 -3.06 -20.53
N ALA A 209 -6.37 -3.68 -21.68
CA ALA A 209 -7.64 -4.34 -21.97
C ALA A 209 -7.80 -5.69 -21.24
N SER A 210 -6.75 -6.17 -20.57
CA SER A 210 -6.74 -7.43 -19.83
C SER A 210 -7.04 -7.27 -18.35
N ASP A 211 -6.95 -6.04 -17.82
CA ASP A 211 -7.28 -5.74 -16.43
C ASP A 211 -8.81 -5.66 -16.23
N PRO A 212 -9.43 -6.56 -15.44
CA PRO A 212 -10.85 -6.50 -15.14
C PRO A 212 -11.25 -5.24 -14.36
N ASP A 213 -10.33 -4.57 -13.65
CA ASP A 213 -10.67 -3.41 -12.81
C ASP A 213 -11.12 -2.20 -13.64
N GLY A 214 -10.56 -2.00 -14.83
CA GLY A 214 -10.95 -0.92 -15.73
C GLY A 214 -12.41 -1.05 -16.19
N TYR A 215 -12.81 -2.27 -16.54
CA TYR A 215 -14.20 -2.60 -16.89
C TYR A 215 -15.13 -2.49 -15.68
N CYS A 216 -14.72 -2.96 -14.50
CA CYS A 216 -15.50 -2.78 -13.27
C CYS A 216 -15.75 -1.30 -12.96
N PHE A 217 -14.72 -0.47 -13.13
CA PHE A 217 -14.82 0.97 -12.91
C PHE A 217 -15.80 1.62 -13.92
N ARG A 218 -15.68 1.29 -15.21
CA ARG A 218 -16.57 1.84 -16.25
C ARG A 218 -18.02 1.32 -16.13
N ALA A 219 -18.22 0.09 -15.69
CA ALA A 219 -19.54 -0.42 -15.34
C ALA A 219 -20.22 0.45 -14.26
N ASN A 220 -19.51 0.75 -13.17
CA ASN A 220 -20.02 1.62 -12.11
C ASN A 220 -20.33 3.05 -12.59
N LEU A 221 -19.57 3.55 -13.58
CA LEU A 221 -19.89 4.82 -14.25
C LEU A 221 -21.20 4.74 -15.04
N TYR A 222 -21.39 3.69 -15.83
CA TYR A 222 -22.61 3.49 -16.61
C TYR A 222 -23.85 3.33 -15.72
N GLU A 223 -23.74 2.63 -14.59
CA GLU A 223 -24.84 2.54 -13.61
C GLU A 223 -25.25 3.92 -13.08
N LYS A 224 -24.29 4.77 -12.73
CA LYS A 224 -24.57 6.14 -12.28
C LYS A 224 -25.21 7.00 -13.36
N LEU A 225 -24.99 6.67 -14.63
CA LEU A 225 -25.62 7.31 -15.79
C LEU A 225 -27.00 6.72 -16.14
N GLY A 226 -27.39 5.60 -15.53
CA GLY A 226 -28.60 4.87 -15.89
C GLY A 226 -28.50 4.03 -17.17
N ASP A 227 -27.29 3.87 -17.74
CA ASP A 227 -27.05 3.00 -18.89
C ASP A 227 -26.80 1.56 -18.41
N GLN A 228 -27.88 0.87 -18.09
CA GLN A 228 -27.81 -0.51 -17.58
C GLN A 228 -27.21 -1.47 -18.62
N THR A 229 -27.45 -1.25 -19.91
CA THR A 229 -26.98 -2.12 -20.98
C THR A 229 -25.46 -2.10 -21.08
N SER A 230 -24.85 -0.92 -21.08
CA SER A 230 -23.39 -0.80 -21.11
C SER A 230 -22.75 -1.28 -19.79
N ALA A 231 -23.40 -1.03 -18.66
CA ALA A 231 -22.93 -1.52 -17.36
C ALA A 231 -22.87 -3.06 -17.30
N ASP A 232 -23.93 -3.75 -17.75
CA ASP A 232 -23.99 -5.21 -17.74
C ASP A 232 -22.98 -5.82 -18.72
N ALA A 233 -22.73 -5.17 -19.86
CA ALA A 233 -21.71 -5.58 -20.82
C ALA A 233 -20.30 -5.52 -20.21
N ASP A 234 -19.95 -4.43 -19.52
CA ASP A 234 -18.65 -4.27 -18.87
C ASP A 234 -18.46 -5.25 -17.70
N LYS A 235 -19.50 -5.51 -16.90
CA LYS A 235 -19.46 -6.54 -15.85
C LYS A 235 -19.20 -7.93 -16.44
N ALA A 236 -19.85 -8.26 -17.55
CA ALA A 236 -19.64 -9.53 -18.23
C ALA A 236 -18.21 -9.65 -18.78
N ALA A 237 -17.65 -8.56 -19.34
CA ALA A 237 -16.27 -8.52 -19.78
C ALA A 237 -15.28 -8.73 -18.63
N ALA A 238 -15.47 -8.02 -17.50
CA ALA A 238 -14.64 -8.18 -16.31
C ALA A 238 -14.68 -9.62 -15.77
N LEU A 239 -15.87 -10.23 -15.67
CA LEU A 239 -16.04 -11.60 -15.20
C LEU A 239 -15.29 -12.60 -16.08
N LYS A 240 -15.36 -12.42 -17.41
CA LYS A 240 -14.66 -13.28 -18.37
C LYS A 240 -13.15 -13.21 -18.16
N LEU A 241 -12.58 -12.02 -18.01
CA LEU A 241 -11.15 -11.81 -17.77
C LEU A 241 -10.69 -12.47 -16.46
N CYS A 242 -11.47 -12.33 -15.39
CA CYS A 242 -11.20 -13.02 -14.12
C CYS A 242 -11.16 -14.54 -14.30
N SER A 243 -12.14 -15.12 -15.00
CA SER A 243 -12.22 -16.58 -15.20
C SER A 243 -11.09 -17.18 -16.04
N THR A 244 -10.52 -16.39 -16.97
CA THR A 244 -9.39 -16.82 -17.82
C THR A 244 -8.04 -16.70 -17.14
N SER A 245 -7.94 -15.95 -16.03
CA SER A 245 -6.70 -15.78 -15.26
C SER A 245 -6.44 -16.91 -14.24
N THR A 246 -7.46 -17.74 -13.98
CA THR A 246 -7.42 -18.85 -13.00
C THR A 246 -7.16 -20.24 -13.61
N SER A 247 -6.81 -20.31 -14.89
CA SER A 247 -6.53 -21.54 -15.65
C SER A 247 -5.11 -21.56 -16.18
#